data_AF-A0A5B8SKS6-F1
#
_entry.id   AF-A0A5B8SKS6-F1
#
_cell.length_a   1.000
_cell.length_b   1.000
_cell.length_c   1.000
_cell.angle_alpha   90.00
_cell.angle_beta   90.00
_cell.angle_gamma   90.00
#
_symmetry.space_group_name_H-M   'P 1'
#
loop_
_entity.id
_entity.type
_entity.pdbx_description
1 polymer ?
#
loop_
_entity_poly.entity_id
_entity_poly.type
_entity_poly.pdbx_seq_one_letter_code
_entity_poly.pdbx_strand_id
1 'polypeptide(L)'
;MPGPAAPKHAIKRVDRLLGNPHLHQERPLFYWLVASLLIGHTTRPRILVEWSPIDDRSQWFLLRAAVPFAGRSLPIFEKVHHKDGCQHCEAYLLTALAEILPTDATPILVTDAGFHNPWFKAVEARGWYYVGGVRSPTRCQVPGDEWQPVADLFSQAASVPRALGAVKIAESNPLTAHLVLYHRPPQGRKHRNKRGQVSQDSRSRAIAQRQKEP
;
A
#
# COMPACT_ATOMS: atom_id res chain seq x y z
N MET A 1 28.11 8.05 12.90
CA MET A 1 27.98 8.88 14.11
C MET A 1 29.35 9.49 14.42
N PRO A 2 29.52 10.81 14.26
CA PRO A 2 30.79 11.45 14.57
C PRO A 2 31.10 11.31 16.07
N GLY A 3 32.32 10.92 16.40
CA GLY A 3 32.80 10.73 17.77
C GLY A 3 34.06 9.87 17.82
N PRO A 4 34.81 9.88 18.94
CA PRO A 4 36.12 9.22 19.07
C PRO A 4 36.05 7.69 19.15
N ALA A 5 34.86 7.10 19.12
CA ALA A 5 34.67 5.67 19.26
C ALA A 5 35.08 4.92 17.98
N ALA A 6 35.90 3.87 18.13
CA ALA A 6 36.28 3.02 16.99
C ALA A 6 35.03 2.39 16.31
N PRO A 7 35.06 2.15 14.98
CA PRO A 7 33.91 1.62 14.23
C PRO A 7 33.29 0.35 14.84
N LYS A 8 34.11 -0.56 15.38
CA LYS A 8 33.64 -1.79 16.05
C LYS A 8 32.67 -1.51 17.21
N HIS A 9 32.91 -0.43 17.95
CA HIS A 9 32.05 -0.05 19.08
C HIS A 9 30.77 0.63 18.61
N ALA A 10 30.83 1.40 17.51
CA ALA A 10 29.65 1.95 16.88
C ALA A 10 28.71 0.85 16.35
N ILE A 11 29.24 -0.17 15.67
CA ILE A 11 28.47 -1.32 15.18
C ILE A 11 27.78 -2.04 16.35
N LYS A 12 28.54 -2.41 17.39
CA LYS A 12 27.97 -3.06 18.59
C LYS A 12 26.89 -2.24 19.29
N ARG A 13 26.95 -0.90 19.23
CA ARG A 13 25.87 -0.05 19.78
C ARG A 13 24.60 -0.15 18.95
N VAL A 14 24.72 -0.14 17.63
CA VAL A 14 23.57 -0.34 16.72
C VAL A 14 22.99 -1.74 16.90
N ASP A 15 23.81 -2.78 16.98
CA ASP A 15 23.33 -4.15 17.20
C ASP A 15 22.53 -4.29 18.50
N ARG A 16 23.04 -3.70 19.60
CA ARG A 16 22.32 -3.69 20.88
C ARG A 16 21.03 -2.89 20.82
N LEU A 17 21.02 -1.76 20.11
CA LEU A 17 19.80 -0.95 19.90
C LEU A 17 18.75 -1.75 19.14
N LEU A 18 19.13 -2.35 18.00
CA LEU A 18 18.25 -3.15 17.16
C LEU A 18 17.78 -4.44 17.84
N GLY A 19 18.57 -4.99 18.77
CA GLY A 19 18.23 -6.17 19.56
C GLY A 19 17.49 -5.88 20.86
N ASN A 20 17.20 -4.62 21.20
CA ASN A 20 16.63 -4.25 22.50
C ASN A 20 15.13 -4.60 22.60
N PRO A 21 14.72 -5.59 23.41
CA PRO A 21 13.32 -6.03 23.50
C PRO A 21 12.39 -4.95 24.04
N HIS A 22 12.89 -4.07 24.92
CA HIS A 22 12.09 -2.97 25.48
C HIS A 22 11.67 -1.99 24.39
N LEU A 23 12.62 -1.57 23.55
CA LEU A 23 12.32 -0.68 22.42
C LEU A 23 11.39 -1.33 21.40
N HIS A 24 11.47 -2.66 21.22
CA HIS A 24 10.53 -3.38 20.36
C HIS A 24 9.11 -3.34 20.91
N GLN A 25 8.93 -3.43 22.22
CA GLN A 25 7.61 -3.32 22.87
C GLN A 25 7.06 -1.89 22.77
N GLU A 26 7.94 -0.88 22.79
CA GLU A 26 7.57 0.54 22.67
C GLU A 26 7.36 1.01 21.22
N ARG A 27 7.59 0.16 20.20
CA ARG A 27 7.38 0.50 18.78
C ARG A 27 6.04 1.20 18.48
N PRO A 28 4.89 0.78 19.05
CA PRO A 28 3.63 1.48 18.83
C PRO A 28 3.68 2.96 19.24
N LEU A 29 4.40 3.32 20.31
CA LEU A 29 4.54 4.71 20.77
C LEU A 29 5.32 5.56 19.77
N PHE A 30 6.37 5.00 19.16
CA PHE A 30 7.13 5.71 18.13
C PHE A 30 6.28 5.96 16.87
N TYR A 31 5.50 4.96 16.44
CA TYR A 31 4.57 5.14 15.33
C TYR A 31 3.47 6.16 15.65
N TRP A 32 2.89 6.10 16.84
CA TRP A 32 1.91 7.09 17.30
C TRP A 32 2.49 8.51 17.31
N LEU A 33 3.71 8.70 17.82
CA LEU A 33 4.37 10.01 17.83
C LEU A 33 4.61 10.52 16.40
N VAL A 34 5.12 9.67 15.52
CA VAL A 34 5.36 10.04 14.11
C VAL A 34 4.05 10.35 13.39
N ALA A 35 3.01 9.53 13.59
CA ALA A 35 1.69 9.77 13.02
C ALA A 35 1.11 11.10 13.51
N SER A 36 1.18 11.37 14.81
CA SER A 36 0.71 12.62 15.43
C SER A 36 1.42 13.85 14.83
N LEU A 37 2.73 13.78 14.63
CA LEU A 37 3.50 14.87 14.03
C LEU A 37 3.19 15.09 12.54
N LEU A 38 3.02 14.01 11.77
CA LEU A 38 2.80 14.08 10.32
C LEU A 38 1.36 14.40 9.93
N ILE A 39 0.40 13.91 10.70
CA ILE A 39 -1.04 14.06 10.42
C ILE A 39 -1.60 15.31 11.11
N GLY A 40 -1.10 15.61 12.32
CA GLY A 40 -1.57 16.72 13.13
C GLY A 40 -3.09 16.64 13.35
N HIS A 41 -3.78 17.75 13.07
CA HIS A 41 -5.24 17.87 13.21
C HIS A 41 -6.02 17.52 11.94
N THR A 42 -5.38 16.89 10.95
CA THR A 42 -6.07 16.53 9.69
C THR A 42 -7.12 15.46 9.96
N THR A 43 -8.38 15.78 9.72
CA THR A 43 -9.52 14.87 9.94
C THR A 43 -9.64 13.79 8.87
N ARG A 44 -9.12 14.04 7.66
CA ARG A 44 -9.14 13.09 6.53
C ARG A 44 -7.74 12.86 5.95
N PRO A 45 -6.82 12.27 6.73
CA PRO A 45 -5.47 12.04 6.25
C PRO A 45 -5.48 11.02 5.11
N ARG A 46 -4.65 11.26 4.09
CA ARG A 46 -4.39 10.31 3.02
C ARG A 46 -3.28 9.38 3.45
N ILE A 47 -3.52 8.08 3.40
CA ILE A 47 -2.56 7.08 3.83
C ILE A 47 -2.34 6.10 2.69
N LEU A 48 -1.11 6.03 2.20
CA LEU A 48 -0.69 5.05 1.20
C LEU A 48 -0.43 3.72 1.91
N VAL A 49 -1.03 2.63 1.43
CA VAL A 49 -0.80 1.29 1.96
C VAL A 49 -0.31 0.37 0.84
N GLU A 50 0.83 -0.28 1.07
CA GLU A 50 1.49 -1.12 0.06
C GLU A 50 2.12 -2.38 0.67
N TRP A 51 2.18 -3.43 -0.16
CA TRP A 51 2.94 -4.65 0.09
C TRP A 51 4.27 -4.60 -0.64
N SER A 52 5.37 -4.91 0.06
CA SER A 52 6.71 -4.96 -0.54
C SER A 52 7.46 -6.24 -0.16
N PRO A 53 8.02 -7.01 -1.11
CA PRO A 53 8.93 -8.10 -0.77
C PRO A 53 10.20 -7.54 -0.12
N ILE A 54 10.71 -8.19 0.92
CA ILE A 54 11.97 -7.77 1.58
C ILE A 54 13.09 -8.82 1.47
N ASP A 55 12.79 -9.97 0.87
CA ASP A 55 13.76 -11.01 0.57
C ASP A 55 13.66 -11.46 -0.90
N ASP A 56 14.77 -11.97 -1.43
CA ASP A 56 14.85 -12.42 -2.83
C ASP A 56 13.92 -13.61 -3.10
N ARG A 57 13.66 -14.42 -2.07
CA ARG A 57 12.78 -15.61 -2.16
C ARG A 57 11.30 -15.27 -1.98
N SER A 58 10.95 -14.00 -1.73
CA SER A 58 9.57 -13.56 -1.49
C SER A 58 8.85 -14.42 -0.43
N GLN A 59 9.58 -14.78 0.63
CA GLN A 59 9.02 -15.42 1.82
C GLN A 59 8.59 -14.37 2.85
N TRP A 60 9.18 -13.19 2.79
CA TRP A 60 8.95 -12.11 3.71
C TRP A 60 8.45 -10.87 2.99
N PHE A 61 7.38 -10.30 3.52
CA PHE A 61 6.73 -9.12 2.97
C PHE A 61 6.58 -8.06 4.05
N LEU A 62 6.90 -6.83 3.69
CA LEU A 62 6.61 -5.65 4.47
C LEU A 62 5.22 -5.15 4.07
N LEU A 63 4.34 -5.04 5.06
CA LEU A 63 3.13 -4.25 4.99
C LEU A 63 3.41 -2.87 5.57
N ARG A 64 3.23 -1.82 4.78
CA ARG A 64 3.53 -0.45 5.17
C ARG A 64 2.30 0.45 4.99
N ALA A 65 2.05 1.31 5.97
CA ALA A 65 1.20 2.49 5.83
C ALA A 65 2.06 3.76 5.96
N ALA A 66 1.84 4.72 5.07
CA ALA A 66 2.67 5.91 4.98
C ALA A 66 1.86 7.15 4.57
N VAL A 67 2.25 8.32 5.07
CA VAL A 67 1.65 9.61 4.70
C VAL A 67 2.45 10.22 3.54
N PRO A 68 1.80 10.66 2.45
CA PRO A 68 2.46 11.42 1.41
C PRO A 68 2.79 12.83 1.92
N PHE A 69 4.08 13.17 1.96
CA PHE A 69 4.57 14.47 2.44
C PHE A 69 5.69 14.99 1.53
N ALA A 70 5.52 16.19 0.97
CA ALA A 70 6.53 16.86 0.13
C ALA A 70 7.14 15.96 -0.98
N GLY A 71 6.30 15.20 -1.68
CA GLY A 71 6.73 14.28 -2.75
C GLY A 71 7.40 12.99 -2.27
N ARG A 72 7.42 12.74 -0.95
CA ARG A 72 7.92 11.52 -0.32
C ARG A 72 6.78 10.76 0.35
N SER A 73 7.03 9.48 0.62
CA SER A 73 6.17 8.63 1.43
C SER A 73 6.85 8.44 2.78
N LEU A 74 6.25 8.94 3.86
CA LEU A 74 6.80 8.84 5.21
C LEU A 74 6.04 7.75 5.97
N PRO A 75 6.69 6.63 6.34
CA PRO A 75 6.04 5.54 7.04
C PRO A 75 5.50 5.98 8.41
N ILE A 76 4.24 5.65 8.66
CA ILE A 76 3.60 5.80 9.99
C ILE A 76 3.35 4.46 10.64
N PHE A 77 3.39 3.37 9.88
CA PHE A 77 3.31 2.01 10.41
C PHE A 77 3.96 1.02 9.43
N GLU A 78 4.69 0.05 9.98
CA GLU A 78 5.39 -0.98 9.22
C GLU A 78 5.42 -2.30 9.98
N LYS A 79 5.07 -3.39 9.31
CA LYS A 79 5.18 -4.75 9.87
C LYS A 79 5.61 -5.76 8.81
N VAL A 80 6.54 -6.61 9.21
CA VAL A 80 7.06 -7.71 8.40
C VAL A 80 6.26 -8.96 8.69
N HIS A 81 5.87 -9.67 7.64
CA HIS A 81 5.09 -10.88 7.69
C HIS A 81 5.75 -11.98 6.85
N HIS A 82 5.70 -13.20 7.35
CA HIS A 82 6.02 -14.37 6.56
C HIS A 82 4.83 -14.71 5.65
N LYS A 83 5.10 -15.21 4.43
CA LYS A 83 4.07 -15.54 3.43
C LYS A 83 2.98 -16.47 3.98
N ASP A 84 3.36 -17.43 4.83
CA ASP A 84 2.48 -18.47 5.34
C ASP A 84 1.66 -18.01 6.56
N GLY A 85 2.01 -16.87 7.16
CA GLY A 85 1.37 -16.36 8.37
C GLY A 85 0.37 -15.22 8.11
N CYS A 86 0.00 -14.98 6.85
CA CYS A 86 -0.57 -13.69 6.46
C CYS A 86 -2.08 -13.67 6.21
N GLN A 87 -2.83 -14.53 6.89
CA GLN A 87 -4.29 -14.53 6.77
C GLN A 87 -4.95 -13.26 7.35
N HIS A 88 -4.35 -12.66 8.39
CA HIS A 88 -4.93 -11.52 9.12
C HIS A 88 -4.04 -10.27 9.14
N CYS A 89 -3.02 -10.19 8.28
CA CYS A 89 -2.08 -9.07 8.27
C CYS A 89 -2.76 -7.72 8.01
N GLU A 90 -3.66 -7.70 7.03
CA GLU A 90 -4.39 -6.50 6.64
C GLU A 90 -5.32 -6.00 7.75
N ALA A 91 -6.05 -6.93 8.40
CA ALA A 91 -6.88 -6.62 9.55
C ALA A 91 -6.04 -6.08 10.73
N TYR A 92 -4.87 -6.67 10.98
CA TYR A 92 -3.93 -6.17 11.99
C TYR A 92 -3.52 -4.72 11.69
N LEU A 93 -3.17 -4.41 10.43
CA LEU A 93 -2.80 -3.05 10.06
C LEU A 93 -3.95 -2.08 10.29
N LEU A 94 -5.19 -2.43 9.94
CA LEU A 94 -6.34 -1.55 10.19
C LEU A 94 -6.56 -1.29 11.69
N THR A 95 -6.34 -2.30 12.54
CA THR A 95 -6.40 -2.13 14.00
C THR A 95 -5.27 -1.23 14.50
N ALA A 96 -4.03 -1.47 14.06
CA ALA A 96 -2.90 -0.62 14.43
C ALA A 96 -3.08 0.83 13.97
N LEU A 97 -3.64 1.04 12.76
CA LEU A 97 -3.97 2.38 12.28
C LEU A 97 -5.01 3.06 13.19
N ALA A 98 -6.05 2.35 13.63
CA ALA A 98 -7.06 2.92 14.52
C ALA A 98 -6.49 3.34 15.89
N GLU A 99 -5.41 2.70 16.35
CA GLU A 99 -4.73 3.06 17.59
C GLU A 99 -3.79 4.27 17.44
N ILE A 100 -3.15 4.43 16.29
CA ILE A 100 -2.16 5.52 16.08
C ILE A 100 -2.77 6.79 15.48
N LEU A 101 -3.90 6.69 14.80
CA LEU A 101 -4.56 7.84 14.18
C LEU A 101 -5.36 8.64 15.22
N PRO A 102 -5.57 9.96 14.98
CA PRO A 102 -6.47 10.76 15.82
C PRO A 102 -7.86 10.13 15.90
N THR A 103 -8.50 10.17 17.08
CA THR A 103 -9.78 9.48 17.35
C THR A 103 -10.89 9.85 16.37
N ASP A 104 -10.96 11.12 15.95
CA ASP A 104 -11.98 11.63 15.04
C ASP A 104 -11.56 11.58 13.55
N ALA A 105 -10.43 10.92 13.25
CA ALA A 105 -9.94 10.81 11.88
C ALA A 105 -10.76 9.81 11.07
N THR A 106 -11.14 10.22 9.85
CA THR A 106 -11.74 9.40 8.80
C THR A 106 -10.76 9.31 7.63
N PRO A 107 -9.70 8.48 7.74
CA PRO A 107 -8.64 8.40 6.75
C PRO A 107 -9.15 7.95 5.37
N ILE A 108 -8.41 8.34 4.34
CA ILE A 108 -8.56 7.83 2.97
C ILE A 108 -7.37 6.91 2.69
N LEU A 109 -7.61 5.60 2.67
CA LEU A 109 -6.59 4.60 2.39
C LEU A 109 -6.42 4.44 0.88
N VAL A 110 -5.20 4.67 0.39
CA VAL A 110 -4.86 4.53 -1.02
C VAL A 110 -4.01 3.27 -1.19
N THR A 111 -4.55 2.29 -1.88
CA THR A 111 -3.90 0.99 -2.12
C THR A 111 -3.69 0.71 -3.59
N ASP A 112 -2.69 -0.11 -3.90
CA ASP A 112 -2.57 -0.70 -5.23
C ASP A 112 -3.59 -1.83 -5.45
N ALA A 113 -3.56 -2.44 -6.63
CA ALA A 113 -4.45 -3.53 -7.02
C ALA A 113 -4.09 -4.89 -6.42
N GLY A 114 -3.11 -4.95 -5.51
CA GLY A 114 -2.81 -6.15 -4.72
C GLY A 114 -3.82 -6.38 -3.58
N PHE A 115 -4.60 -5.35 -3.24
CA PHE A 115 -5.64 -5.41 -2.22
C PHE A 115 -6.99 -5.79 -2.85
N HIS A 116 -7.74 -6.67 -2.18
CA HIS A 116 -8.96 -7.28 -2.72
C HIS A 116 -10.20 -6.86 -1.91
N ASN A 117 -11.39 -7.24 -2.39
CA ASN A 117 -12.66 -6.84 -1.78
C ASN A 117 -12.78 -7.03 -0.24
N PRO A 118 -12.24 -8.08 0.39
CA PRO A 118 -12.24 -8.18 1.86
C PRO A 118 -11.57 -6.99 2.56
N TRP A 119 -10.47 -6.47 2.00
CA TRP A 119 -9.80 -5.27 2.50
C TRP A 119 -10.75 -4.07 2.45
N PHE A 120 -11.32 -3.78 1.28
CA PHE A 120 -12.19 -2.61 1.11
C PHE A 120 -13.42 -2.66 2.01
N LYS A 121 -14.06 -3.84 2.15
CA LYS A 121 -15.16 -4.05 3.10
C LYS A 121 -14.74 -3.79 4.54
N ALA A 122 -13.52 -4.20 4.93
CA ALA A 122 -12.99 -3.96 6.26
C ALA A 122 -12.67 -2.47 6.52
N VAL A 123 -12.29 -1.72 5.49
CA VAL A 123 -12.13 -0.26 5.56
C VAL A 123 -13.49 0.42 5.74
N GLU A 124 -14.49 0.05 4.93
CA GLU A 124 -15.86 0.59 5.02
C GLU A 124 -16.51 0.31 6.38
N ALA A 125 -16.30 -0.90 6.93
CA ALA A 125 -16.82 -1.28 8.24
C ALA A 125 -16.32 -0.38 9.39
N ARG A 126 -15.22 0.36 9.19
CA ARG A 126 -14.69 1.34 10.15
C ARG A 126 -15.19 2.76 9.90
N GLY A 127 -16.02 2.98 8.88
CA GLY A 127 -16.44 4.31 8.44
C GLY A 127 -15.33 5.10 7.75
N TRP A 128 -14.30 4.41 7.24
CA TRP A 128 -13.17 5.03 6.53
C TRP A 128 -13.37 5.01 5.01
N TYR A 129 -12.58 5.80 4.30
CA TYR A 129 -12.62 5.88 2.84
C TYR A 129 -11.45 5.13 2.22
N TYR A 130 -11.59 4.73 0.96
CA TYR A 130 -10.52 4.10 0.20
C TYR A 130 -10.47 4.56 -1.26
N VAL A 131 -9.30 4.41 -1.85
CA VAL A 131 -9.05 4.45 -3.29
C VAL A 131 -8.16 3.26 -3.61
N GLY A 132 -8.66 2.32 -4.41
CA GLY A 132 -7.94 1.12 -4.81
C GLY A 132 -7.83 1.00 -6.32
N GLY A 133 -6.73 0.41 -6.81
CA GLY A 133 -6.64 -0.02 -8.19
C GLY A 133 -7.41 -1.32 -8.42
N VAL A 134 -8.01 -1.47 -9.60
CA VAL A 134 -8.63 -2.73 -10.05
C VAL A 134 -7.88 -3.19 -11.29
N ARG A 135 -7.60 -4.50 -11.39
CA ARG A 135 -6.79 -5.04 -12.48
C ARG A 135 -7.41 -6.28 -13.10
N SER A 136 -6.90 -6.65 -14.28
CA SER A 136 -7.23 -7.93 -14.89
C SER A 136 -6.77 -9.09 -13.99
N PRO A 137 -7.55 -10.18 -13.83
CA PRO A 137 -8.76 -10.54 -14.57
C PRO A 137 -10.08 -10.22 -13.81
N THR A 138 -10.08 -9.22 -12.92
CA THR A 138 -11.31 -8.85 -12.20
C THR A 138 -12.44 -8.53 -13.17
N ARG A 139 -13.66 -8.96 -12.84
CA ARG A 139 -14.88 -8.60 -13.58
C ARG A 139 -15.63 -7.51 -12.84
N CYS A 140 -16.33 -6.67 -13.58
CA CYS A 140 -17.22 -5.66 -13.05
C CYS A 140 -18.59 -5.75 -13.71
N GLN A 141 -19.60 -5.24 -13.02
CA GLN A 141 -20.96 -5.11 -13.52
C GLN A 141 -21.41 -3.66 -13.34
N VAL A 142 -21.63 -2.98 -14.46
CA VAL A 142 -22.28 -1.67 -14.50
C VAL A 142 -23.79 -1.90 -14.33
N PRO A 143 -24.55 -1.00 -13.66
CA PRO A 143 -25.97 -1.19 -13.46
C PRO A 143 -26.71 -1.36 -14.79
N GLY A 144 -27.42 -2.49 -14.96
CA GLY A 144 -28.14 -2.83 -16.18
C GLY A 144 -27.38 -3.71 -17.17
N ASP A 145 -26.08 -3.92 -16.96
CA ASP A 145 -25.22 -4.72 -17.84
C ASP A 145 -24.93 -6.12 -17.26
N GLU A 146 -24.42 -7.01 -18.12
CA GLU A 146 -23.82 -8.28 -17.69
C GLU A 146 -22.44 -8.08 -17.07
N TRP A 147 -21.94 -9.10 -16.36
CA TRP A 147 -20.57 -9.09 -15.88
C TRP A 147 -19.58 -9.06 -17.04
N GLN A 148 -18.68 -8.08 -17.05
CA GLN A 148 -17.64 -7.94 -18.06
C GLN A 148 -16.25 -7.84 -17.42
N PRO A 149 -15.19 -8.37 -18.05
CA PRO A 149 -13.81 -8.10 -17.65
C PRO A 149 -13.54 -6.60 -17.54
N VAL A 150 -12.83 -6.17 -16.48
CA VAL A 150 -12.39 -4.77 -16.38
C VAL A 150 -11.42 -4.39 -17.51
N ALA A 151 -10.76 -5.38 -18.10
CA ALA A 151 -9.87 -5.19 -19.24
C ALA A 151 -10.57 -4.59 -20.46
N ASP A 152 -11.87 -4.87 -20.64
CA ASP A 152 -12.65 -4.36 -21.76
C ASP A 152 -12.89 -2.84 -21.64
N LEU A 153 -12.79 -2.31 -20.41
CA LEU A 153 -12.88 -0.88 -20.13
C LEU A 153 -11.55 -0.14 -20.36
N PHE A 154 -10.41 -0.84 -20.44
CA PHE A 154 -9.09 -0.21 -20.49
C PHE A 154 -8.87 0.62 -21.76
N SER A 155 -9.44 0.18 -22.89
CA SER A 155 -9.38 0.91 -24.17
C SER A 155 -10.05 2.29 -24.09
N GLN A 156 -10.96 2.49 -23.14
CA GLN A 156 -11.71 3.73 -22.95
C GLN A 156 -11.05 4.66 -21.92
N ALA A 157 -9.92 4.26 -21.33
CA ALA A 157 -9.22 5.06 -20.33
C ALA A 157 -8.42 6.19 -20.99
N ALA A 158 -8.53 7.39 -20.43
CA ALA A 158 -7.83 8.59 -20.90
C ALA A 158 -7.08 9.27 -19.75
N SER A 159 -6.25 10.26 -20.07
CA SER A 159 -5.54 11.09 -19.08
C SER A 159 -6.47 12.02 -18.29
N VAL A 160 -7.74 12.12 -18.68
CA VAL A 160 -8.79 12.80 -17.92
C VAL A 160 -9.63 11.73 -17.21
N PRO A 161 -9.74 11.77 -15.87
CA PRO A 161 -10.56 10.82 -15.13
C PRO A 161 -12.02 10.86 -15.58
N ARG A 162 -12.60 9.69 -15.87
CA ARG A 162 -14.02 9.54 -16.24
C ARG A 162 -14.72 8.63 -15.24
N ALA A 163 -15.73 9.15 -14.56
CA ALA A 163 -16.56 8.34 -13.66
C ALA A 163 -17.49 7.44 -14.49
N LEU A 164 -17.54 6.16 -14.14
CA LEU A 164 -18.54 5.20 -14.62
C LEU A 164 -19.73 5.06 -13.66
N GLY A 165 -19.64 5.69 -12.48
CA GLY A 165 -20.67 5.61 -11.44
C GLY A 165 -20.49 4.38 -10.55
N ALA A 166 -21.56 4.03 -9.84
CA ALA A 166 -21.59 2.88 -8.94
C ALA A 166 -21.63 1.58 -9.75
N VAL A 167 -20.67 0.69 -9.52
CA VAL A 167 -20.56 -0.62 -10.17
C VAL A 167 -20.34 -1.70 -9.11
N LYS A 168 -20.60 -2.96 -9.47
CA LYS A 168 -20.16 -4.10 -8.66
C LYS A 168 -18.83 -4.63 -9.19
N ILE A 169 -17.91 -4.95 -8.29
CA ILE A 169 -16.57 -5.46 -8.62
C ILE A 169 -16.41 -6.86 -8.02
N ALA A 170 -15.82 -7.77 -8.80
CA ALA A 170 -15.56 -9.18 -8.50
C ALA A 170 -16.83 -10.02 -8.24
N GLU A 171 -17.16 -10.90 -9.18
CA GLU A 171 -18.39 -11.70 -9.20
C GLU A 171 -18.57 -12.62 -7.97
N SER A 172 -17.49 -13.25 -7.49
CA SER A 172 -17.54 -14.21 -6.38
C SER A 172 -17.69 -13.57 -4.99
N ASN A 173 -17.20 -12.34 -4.81
CA ASN A 173 -17.32 -11.60 -3.57
C ASN A 173 -17.61 -10.12 -3.88
N PRO A 174 -18.81 -9.78 -4.35
CA PRO A 174 -19.09 -8.45 -4.88
C PRO A 174 -18.86 -7.33 -3.88
N LEU A 175 -18.28 -6.24 -4.38
CA LEU A 175 -18.19 -4.94 -3.71
C LEU A 175 -18.86 -3.89 -4.60
N THR A 176 -19.78 -3.11 -4.04
CA THR A 176 -20.37 -1.96 -4.74
C THR A 176 -19.47 -0.75 -4.51
N ALA A 177 -18.89 -0.19 -5.55
CA ALA A 177 -17.98 0.96 -5.46
C ALA A 177 -18.16 1.91 -6.64
N HIS A 178 -17.67 3.15 -6.50
CA HIS A 178 -17.60 4.07 -7.63
C HIS A 178 -16.34 3.78 -8.45
N LEU A 179 -16.53 3.44 -9.73
CA LEU A 179 -15.42 3.17 -10.64
C LEU A 179 -15.08 4.42 -11.45
N VAL A 180 -13.78 4.73 -11.51
CA VAL A 180 -13.23 5.83 -12.30
C VAL A 180 -12.18 5.26 -13.24
N LEU A 181 -12.32 5.55 -14.53
CA LEU A 181 -11.32 5.21 -15.54
C LEU A 181 -10.33 6.37 -15.68
N TYR A 182 -9.05 6.06 -15.56
CA TYR A 182 -7.98 7.01 -15.74
C TYR A 182 -6.74 6.26 -16.21
N HIS A 183 -6.04 6.80 -17.21
CA HIS A 183 -4.77 6.25 -17.68
C HIS A 183 -3.71 7.35 -17.67
N ARG A 184 -2.65 7.14 -16.89
CA ARG A 184 -1.53 8.07 -16.83
C ARG A 184 -0.54 7.79 -17.96
N PRO A 185 -0.09 8.81 -18.72
CA PRO A 185 0.97 8.64 -19.70
C PRO A 185 2.24 8.01 -19.08
N PRO A 186 2.92 7.09 -19.78
CA PRO A 186 4.14 6.46 -19.28
C PRO A 186 5.23 7.48 -18.97
N GLN A 187 5.78 7.44 -17.75
CA GLN A 187 6.86 8.35 -17.33
C GLN A 187 8.27 7.88 -17.73
N GLY A 188 8.38 6.89 -18.61
CA GLY A 188 9.67 6.33 -19.05
C GLY A 188 10.48 5.60 -17.97
N ARG A 189 9.93 5.40 -16.77
CA ARG A 189 10.61 4.72 -15.65
C ARG A 189 10.94 3.28 -16.02
N LYS A 190 12.18 2.85 -15.74
CA LYS A 190 12.65 1.47 -15.94
C LYS A 190 13.33 0.98 -14.68
N HIS A 191 13.00 -0.24 -14.25
CA HIS A 191 13.72 -0.91 -13.18
C HIS A 191 15.15 -1.21 -13.66
N ARG A 192 16.15 -0.75 -12.90
CA ARG A 192 17.56 -0.95 -13.20
C ARG A 192 18.18 -1.93 -12.20
N ASN A 193 19.03 -2.82 -12.69
CA ASN A 193 19.77 -3.76 -11.85
C ASN A 193 20.93 -3.06 -11.12
N LYS A 194 21.66 -3.80 -10.27
CA LYS A 194 22.83 -3.31 -9.53
C LYS A 194 23.97 -2.77 -10.43
N ARG A 195 23.97 -3.10 -11.73
CA ARG A 195 24.92 -2.61 -12.74
C ARG A 195 24.39 -1.39 -13.52
N GLY A 196 23.23 -0.84 -13.14
CA GLY A 196 22.62 0.32 -13.78
C GLY A 196 21.92 0.03 -15.12
N GLN A 197 21.87 -1.23 -15.56
CA GLN A 197 21.22 -1.66 -16.80
C GLN A 197 19.74 -1.98 -16.57
N VAL A 198 18.90 -1.92 -17.61
CA VAL A 198 17.48 -2.31 -17.51
C VAL A 198 17.39 -3.78 -17.11
N SER A 199 16.65 -4.06 -16.04
CA SER A 199 16.50 -5.42 -15.54
C SER A 199 15.72 -6.29 -16.53
N GLN A 200 16.31 -7.43 -16.89
CA GLN A 200 15.72 -8.44 -17.76
C GLN A 200 15.07 -9.59 -16.99
N ASP A 201 15.02 -9.50 -15.66
CA ASP A 201 14.37 -10.50 -14.81
C ASP A 201 12.88 -10.65 -15.17
N SER A 202 12.37 -11.87 -15.10
CA SER A 202 11.00 -12.22 -15.46
C SER A 202 10.00 -11.48 -14.57
N ARG A 203 10.27 -11.40 -13.26
CA ARG A 203 9.47 -10.63 -12.30
C ARG A 203 9.44 -9.16 -12.64
N SER A 204 10.60 -8.58 -12.96
CA SER A 204 10.73 -7.18 -13.36
C SER A 204 9.89 -6.87 -14.61
N ARG A 205 9.92 -7.76 -15.61
CA ARG A 205 9.11 -7.62 -16.83
C ARG A 205 7.63 -7.79 -16.58
N ALA A 206 7.22 -8.74 -15.72
CA ALA A 206 5.83 -8.91 -15.33
C ALA A 206 5.28 -7.67 -14.62
N ILE A 207 6.02 -7.09 -13.67
CA ILE A 207 5.65 -5.83 -13.00
C ILE A 207 5.54 -4.71 -14.04
N ALA A 208 6.52 -4.57 -14.93
CA ALA A 208 6.50 -3.53 -15.95
C ALA A 208 5.30 -3.63 -16.89
N GLN A 209 4.87 -4.85 -17.24
CA GLN A 209 3.67 -5.07 -18.05
C GLN A 209 2.41 -4.69 -17.27
N ARG A 210 2.30 -5.13 -16.01
CA ARG A 210 1.17 -4.82 -15.13
C ARG A 210 1.03 -3.33 -14.84
N GLN A 211 2.11 -2.54 -14.86
CA GLN A 211 2.08 -1.09 -14.64
C GLN A 211 1.64 -0.29 -15.87
N LYS A 212 1.32 -0.97 -16.99
CA LYS A 212 0.71 -0.36 -18.17
C LYS A 212 -0.82 -0.39 -18.15
N GLU A 213 -1.41 -1.20 -17.25
CA GLU A 213 -2.86 -1.17 -17.05
C GLU A 213 -3.25 0.21 -16.49
N PRO A 214 -4.39 0.77 -16.93
CA PRO A 214 -4.91 2.05 -16.44
C PRO A 214 -5.02 2.13 -14.91
#